data_AF-A0A9P7D131-F1
#
_entry.id   AF-A0A9P7D131-F1
#
_cell.length_a   1.000
_cell.length_b   1.000
_cell.length_c   1.000
_cell.angle_alpha   90.00
_cell.angle_beta   90.00
_cell.angle_gamma   90.00
#
_symmetry.space_group_name_H-M   'P 1'
#
loop_
_entity.id
_entity.type
_entity.pdbx_description
1 polymer ?
#
loop_
_entity_poly.entity_id
_entity_poly.type
_entity_poly.pdbx_seq_one_letter_code
_entity_poly.pdbx_strand_id
1 'polypeptide(L)'
;TLSSPKSTLEAKELVLDEHDELTEVEWAPGNNTFGMVAWVFTLRMPEYPSGHKVVVIANDITYKISSFGPIEDQFFYTVTKYAREHGLPRVYLSANSGALNGLGEEVMNIFSCSWNDDEHPEKGIDYIYLNQENYLKVQEKASVLQDHRYYRSAGWSRG
;
A
#
# COMPACT_ATOMS: atom_id res chain seq x y z
N THR A 1 -5.85 -27.42 -37.85
CA THR A 1 -4.57 -26.72 -37.65
C THR A 1 -4.82 -25.60 -36.66
N LEU A 2 -4.02 -25.50 -35.59
CA LEU A 2 -4.10 -24.40 -34.64
C LEU A 2 -3.65 -23.11 -35.35
N SER A 3 -4.52 -22.10 -35.41
CA SER A 3 -4.20 -20.79 -35.99
C SER A 3 -3.96 -19.78 -34.87
N SER A 4 -2.95 -18.93 -35.03
CA SER A 4 -2.64 -17.90 -34.03
C SER A 4 -3.80 -16.90 -33.93
N PRO A 5 -4.19 -16.49 -32.71
CA PRO A 5 -5.21 -15.46 -32.53
C PRO A 5 -4.71 -14.10 -33.01
N LYS A 6 -5.64 -13.27 -33.49
CA LYS A 6 -5.33 -11.91 -33.99
C LYS A 6 -4.85 -10.95 -32.88
N SER A 7 -5.29 -11.18 -31.65
CA SER A 7 -4.85 -10.50 -30.43
C SER A 7 -4.52 -11.54 -29.39
N THR A 8 -3.35 -11.45 -28.78
CA THR A 8 -2.82 -12.43 -27.82
C THR A 8 -3.09 -12.04 -26.37
N LEU A 9 -3.20 -10.74 -26.08
CA LEU A 9 -3.39 -10.20 -24.73
C LEU A 9 -4.32 -8.99 -24.78
N GLU A 10 -5.31 -8.97 -23.89
CA GLU A 10 -5.99 -7.77 -23.44
C GLU A 10 -5.71 -7.57 -21.96
N ALA A 11 -5.44 -6.34 -21.56
CA ALA A 11 -5.14 -5.97 -20.18
C ALA A 11 -6.05 -4.82 -19.76
N LYS A 12 -6.76 -5.02 -18.65
CA LYS A 12 -7.54 -3.98 -17.99
C LYS A 12 -7.03 -3.82 -16.57
N GLU A 13 -6.77 -2.59 -16.16
CA GLU A 13 -6.27 -2.32 -14.81
C GLU A 13 -7.42 -2.44 -13.81
N LEU A 14 -7.13 -2.99 -12.64
CA LEU A 14 -8.05 -3.01 -11.51
C LEU A 14 -7.74 -1.79 -10.63
N VAL A 15 -8.72 -0.94 -10.43
CA VAL A 15 -8.61 0.25 -9.57
C VAL A 15 -9.72 0.25 -8.53
N LEU A 16 -9.49 0.92 -7.39
CA LEU A 16 -10.54 1.16 -6.40
C LEU A 16 -11.38 2.36 -6.86
N ASP A 17 -12.69 2.23 -6.81
CA ASP A 17 -13.61 3.33 -7.02
C ASP A 17 -13.81 4.17 -5.73
N GLU A 18 -14.73 5.14 -5.78
CA GLU A 18 -15.07 6.02 -4.67
C GLU A 18 -15.71 5.30 -3.46
N HIS A 19 -16.08 4.02 -3.61
CA HIS A 19 -16.65 3.16 -2.57
C HIS A 19 -15.68 2.08 -2.11
N ASP A 20 -14.39 2.16 -2.48
CA ASP A 20 -13.36 1.15 -2.22
C ASP A 20 -13.64 -0.23 -2.87
N GLU A 21 -14.42 -0.26 -3.96
CA GLU A 21 -14.71 -1.47 -4.73
C GLU A 21 -13.84 -1.55 -6.00
N LEU A 22 -13.49 -2.78 -6.42
CA LEU A 22 -12.64 -2.97 -7.58
C LEU A 22 -13.41 -2.84 -8.90
N THR A 23 -12.87 -2.03 -9.80
CA THR A 23 -13.40 -1.86 -11.16
C THR A 23 -12.30 -2.03 -12.22
N GLU A 24 -12.67 -2.59 -13.37
CA GLU A 24 -11.79 -2.74 -14.53
C GLU A 24 -11.79 -1.44 -15.36
N VAL A 25 -10.63 -0.84 -15.57
CA VAL A 25 -10.46 0.40 -16.36
C VAL A 25 -9.46 0.25 -17.49
N GLU A 26 -9.67 1.04 -18.54
CA GLU A 26 -8.74 1.22 -19.65
C GLU A 26 -8.33 2.70 -19.70
N TRP A 27 -7.13 2.98 -19.22
CA TRP A 27 -6.56 4.33 -19.17
C TRP A 27 -5.05 4.31 -19.41
N ALA A 28 -4.42 5.49 -19.47
CA ALA A 28 -2.99 5.58 -19.65
C ALA A 28 -2.22 4.97 -18.46
N PRO A 29 -1.06 4.34 -18.68
CA PRO A 29 -0.25 3.77 -17.60
C PRO A 29 0.31 4.85 -16.68
N GLY A 30 0.60 4.49 -15.42
CA GLY A 30 1.26 5.37 -14.45
C GLY A 30 0.32 6.34 -13.72
N ASN A 31 -0.98 6.06 -13.71
CA ASN A 31 -1.98 6.83 -12.94
C ASN A 31 -2.16 6.32 -11.50
N ASN A 32 -1.39 5.31 -11.07
CA ASN A 32 -1.46 4.77 -9.71
C ASN A 32 -1.00 5.81 -8.68
N THR A 33 -1.74 5.92 -7.57
CA THR A 33 -1.45 6.87 -6.49
C THR A 33 -0.73 6.23 -5.30
N PHE A 34 -0.56 4.91 -5.33
CA PHE A 34 0.12 4.08 -4.32
C PHE A 34 0.98 2.98 -4.99
N GLY A 35 1.80 2.28 -4.21
CA GLY A 35 2.88 1.41 -4.69
C GLY A 35 2.48 0.01 -5.17
N MET A 36 1.21 -0.18 -5.53
CA MET A 36 0.67 -1.47 -5.97
C MET A 36 -0.28 -1.27 -7.14
N VAL A 37 -0.19 -2.16 -8.12
CA VAL A 37 -1.01 -2.14 -9.34
C VAL A 37 -1.51 -3.56 -9.63
N ALA A 38 -2.66 -3.67 -10.29
CA ALA A 38 -3.20 -4.96 -10.66
C ALA A 38 -3.96 -4.90 -11.98
N TRP A 39 -4.06 -6.03 -12.67
CA TRP A 39 -4.77 -6.16 -13.93
C TRP A 39 -5.57 -7.45 -14.00
N VAL A 40 -6.63 -7.43 -14.80
CA VAL A 40 -7.21 -8.63 -15.41
C VAL A 40 -6.65 -8.76 -16.81
N PHE A 41 -5.85 -9.82 -17.02
CA PHE A 41 -5.34 -10.19 -18.33
C PHE A 41 -6.24 -11.23 -18.97
N THR A 42 -6.66 -11.00 -20.22
CA THR A 42 -7.30 -12.01 -21.05
C THR A 42 -6.28 -12.52 -22.06
N LEU A 43 -5.74 -13.72 -21.79
CA LEU A 43 -4.70 -14.36 -22.57
C LEU A 43 -5.33 -15.27 -23.64
N ARG A 44 -5.08 -15.01 -24.92
CA ARG A 44 -5.58 -15.84 -26.03
C ARG A 44 -4.46 -16.67 -26.60
N MET A 45 -4.64 -17.98 -26.55
CA MET A 45 -3.72 -18.99 -27.08
C MET A 45 -4.47 -19.86 -28.09
N PRO A 46 -3.78 -20.57 -28.99
CA PRO A 46 -4.46 -21.46 -29.92
C PRO A 46 -5.35 -22.51 -29.23
N GLU A 47 -4.97 -22.98 -28.03
CA GLU A 47 -5.72 -23.91 -27.18
C GLU A 47 -6.90 -23.23 -26.46
N TYR A 48 -6.83 -21.91 -26.25
CA TYR A 48 -7.86 -21.08 -25.61
C TYR A 48 -8.18 -19.83 -26.46
N PRO A 49 -8.79 -20.00 -27.65
CA PRO A 49 -8.99 -18.90 -28.59
C PRO A 49 -10.00 -17.86 -28.08
N SER A 50 -10.92 -18.26 -27.21
CA SER A 50 -11.84 -17.35 -26.50
C SER A 50 -11.15 -16.51 -25.41
N GLY A 51 -9.94 -16.89 -25.01
CA GLY A 51 -9.19 -16.26 -23.93
C GLY A 51 -9.34 -16.95 -22.59
N HIS A 52 -8.29 -16.90 -21.78
CA HIS A 52 -8.24 -17.31 -20.39
C HIS A 52 -7.90 -16.09 -19.52
N LYS A 53 -8.71 -15.85 -18.49
CA LYS A 53 -8.52 -14.70 -17.60
C LYS A 53 -7.56 -15.03 -16.47
N VAL A 54 -6.63 -14.12 -16.18
CA VAL A 54 -5.67 -14.20 -15.08
C VAL A 54 -5.63 -12.84 -14.38
N VAL A 55 -5.65 -12.85 -13.04
CA VAL A 55 -5.41 -11.65 -12.25
C VAL A 55 -3.91 -11.53 -12.01
N VAL A 56 -3.32 -10.40 -12.38
CA VAL A 56 -1.90 -10.11 -12.15
C VAL A 56 -1.79 -8.95 -11.18
N ILE A 57 -1.00 -9.12 -10.13
CA ILE A 57 -0.69 -8.07 -9.15
C ILE A 57 0.80 -7.78 -9.24
N ALA A 58 1.20 -6.53 -9.20
CA ALA A 58 2.60 -6.14 -9.19
C ALA A 58 2.83 -4.98 -8.24
N ASN A 59 4.02 -4.96 -7.66
CA ASN A 59 4.53 -3.77 -7.00
C ASN A 59 5.03 -2.75 -8.02
N ASP A 60 4.88 -1.48 -7.69
CA ASP A 60 5.60 -0.40 -8.36
C ASP A 60 6.88 -0.07 -7.57
N ILE A 61 8.03 -0.57 -8.04
CA ILE A 61 9.33 -0.33 -7.42
C ILE A 61 9.74 1.15 -7.41
N THR A 62 9.19 1.94 -8.33
CA THR A 62 9.49 3.37 -8.43
C THR A 62 8.73 4.19 -7.38
N TYR A 63 7.67 3.62 -6.81
CA TYR A 63 6.89 4.25 -5.75
C TYR A 63 7.43 3.86 -4.37
N LYS A 64 8.07 4.82 -3.68
CA LYS A 64 8.61 4.65 -2.31
C LYS A 64 9.37 3.33 -2.11
N ILE A 65 10.27 3.01 -3.06
CA ILE A 65 11.07 1.78 -3.09
C ILE A 65 10.26 0.48 -2.95
N SER A 66 8.99 0.51 -3.38
CA SER A 66 7.99 -0.53 -3.15
C SER A 66 7.91 -0.99 -1.69
N SER A 67 7.83 -0.04 -0.78
CA SER A 67 7.48 -0.33 0.61
C SER A 67 6.01 -0.72 0.72
N PHE A 68 5.69 -1.74 1.52
CA PHE A 68 4.32 -2.17 1.78
C PHE A 68 3.71 -1.35 2.92
N GLY A 69 2.84 -0.40 2.57
CA GLY A 69 2.02 0.34 3.52
C GLY A 69 0.61 -0.27 3.68
N PRO A 70 -0.22 0.32 4.56
CA PRO A 70 -1.59 -0.14 4.79
C PRO A 70 -2.48 -0.14 3.54
N ILE A 71 -2.30 0.86 2.66
CA ILE A 71 -3.09 0.97 1.42
C ILE A 71 -2.67 -0.11 0.43
N GLU A 72 -1.37 -0.34 0.24
CA GLU A 72 -0.86 -1.40 -0.62
C GLU A 72 -1.30 -2.79 -0.13
N ASP A 73 -1.31 -3.03 1.18
CA ASP A 73 -1.79 -4.28 1.79
C ASP A 73 -3.30 -4.48 1.58
N GLN A 74 -4.11 -3.44 1.86
CA GLN A 74 -5.55 -3.48 1.63
C GLN A 74 -5.87 -3.76 0.16
N PHE A 75 -5.21 -3.07 -0.77
CA PHE A 75 -5.41 -3.29 -2.20
C PHE A 75 -5.02 -4.71 -2.63
N PHE A 76 -3.85 -5.19 -2.19
CA PHE A 76 -3.42 -6.57 -2.45
C PHE A 76 -4.44 -7.60 -1.94
N TYR A 77 -4.98 -7.38 -0.73
CA TYR A 77 -6.03 -8.22 -0.15
C TYR A 77 -7.31 -8.20 -0.98
N THR A 78 -7.81 -7.01 -1.34
CA THR A 78 -9.04 -6.84 -2.12
C THR A 78 -8.91 -7.51 -3.49
N VAL A 79 -7.80 -7.32 -4.21
CA VAL A 79 -7.57 -7.98 -5.51
C VAL A 79 -7.44 -9.50 -5.37
N THR A 80 -6.84 -9.96 -4.27
CA THR A 80 -6.76 -11.39 -3.96
C THR A 80 -8.13 -11.99 -3.66
N LYS A 81 -9.01 -11.25 -2.99
CA LYS A 81 -10.40 -11.66 -2.77
C LYS A 81 -11.15 -11.73 -4.10
N TYR A 82 -11.04 -10.70 -4.94
CA TYR A 82 -11.63 -10.68 -6.29
C TYR A 82 -11.22 -11.89 -7.12
N ALA A 83 -9.93 -12.24 -7.17
CA ALA A 83 -9.44 -13.40 -7.93
C ALA A 83 -10.08 -14.72 -7.44
N ARG A 84 -10.22 -14.89 -6.12
CA ARG A 84 -10.84 -16.08 -5.52
C ARG A 84 -12.33 -16.17 -5.85
N GLU A 85 -13.07 -15.07 -5.73
CA GLU A 85 -14.50 -15.03 -6.00
C GLU A 85 -14.82 -15.33 -7.47
N HIS A 86 -13.94 -14.94 -8.39
CA HIS A 86 -14.09 -15.20 -9.82
C HIS A 86 -13.44 -16.53 -10.29
N GLY A 87 -12.81 -17.28 -9.39
CA GLY A 87 -12.11 -18.53 -9.73
C GLY A 87 -10.94 -18.35 -10.69
N LEU A 88 -10.28 -17.19 -10.66
CA LEU A 88 -9.19 -16.82 -11.57
C LEU A 88 -7.82 -17.16 -10.97
N PRO A 89 -6.86 -17.65 -11.77
CA PRO A 89 -5.46 -17.70 -11.36
C PRO A 89 -4.97 -16.31 -10.97
N ARG A 90 -4.25 -16.21 -9.84
CA ARG A 90 -3.63 -14.97 -9.37
C ARG A 90 -2.11 -15.10 -9.46
N VAL A 91 -1.49 -14.27 -10.30
CA VAL A 91 -0.04 -14.14 -10.45
C VAL A 91 0.41 -12.90 -9.70
N TYR A 92 1.47 -13.02 -8.90
CA TYR A 92 2.06 -11.90 -8.19
C TYR A 92 3.50 -11.67 -8.65
N LEU A 93 3.77 -10.50 -9.20
CA LEU A 93 5.07 -10.03 -9.64
C LEU A 93 5.71 -9.24 -8.50
N SER A 94 6.48 -9.96 -7.68
CA SER A 94 7.10 -9.42 -6.47
C SER A 94 8.40 -8.68 -6.79
N ALA A 95 8.39 -7.36 -6.58
CA ALA A 95 9.58 -6.52 -6.63
C ALA A 95 9.47 -5.45 -5.53
N ASN A 96 9.69 -5.86 -4.29
CA ASN A 96 9.46 -5.02 -3.11
C ASN A 96 10.59 -5.04 -2.09
N SER A 97 10.55 -4.07 -1.16
CA SER A 97 11.48 -3.92 -0.05
C SER A 97 10.90 -4.38 1.30
N GLY A 98 9.72 -5.01 1.30
CA GLY A 98 9.02 -5.44 2.51
C GLY A 98 8.17 -4.36 3.15
N ALA A 99 7.82 -4.54 4.43
CA ALA A 99 6.98 -3.60 5.18
C ALA A 99 7.59 -2.20 5.23
N LEU A 100 6.75 -1.18 5.10
CA LEU A 100 7.17 0.20 5.27
C LEU A 100 7.56 0.45 6.73
N ASN A 101 8.86 0.47 7.01
CA ASN A 101 9.40 0.85 8.31
C ASN A 101 9.63 2.38 8.31
N GLY A 102 8.57 3.13 8.58
CA GLY A 102 8.63 4.59 8.75
C GLY A 102 8.58 4.99 10.23
N LEU A 103 9.53 5.81 10.67
CA LEU A 103 9.35 6.64 11.86
C LEU A 103 8.53 7.86 11.46
N GLY A 104 7.64 8.35 12.34
CA GLY A 104 6.92 9.59 12.10
C GLY A 104 7.90 10.77 12.11
N GLU A 105 8.47 11.11 10.95
CA GLU A 105 9.45 12.20 10.82
C GLU A 105 8.89 13.54 11.33
N GLU A 106 7.58 13.73 11.22
CA GLU A 106 6.87 14.89 11.74
C GLU A 106 6.88 14.99 13.27
N VAL A 107 7.01 13.85 13.96
CA VAL A 107 7.13 13.81 15.43
C VAL A 107 8.58 13.68 15.91
N MET A 108 9.50 13.18 15.09
CA MET A 108 10.91 13.03 15.47
C MET A 108 11.55 14.36 15.88
N ASN A 109 11.25 15.45 15.18
CA ASN A 109 11.89 16.75 15.40
C ASN A 109 11.29 17.59 16.54
N ILE A 110 10.20 17.14 17.17
CA ILE A 110 9.51 17.89 18.23
C ILE A 110 9.83 17.36 19.63
N PHE A 111 10.44 16.19 19.71
CA PHE A 111 10.88 15.57 20.95
C PHE A 111 12.18 16.21 21.45
N SER A 112 12.21 16.47 22.75
CA SER A 112 13.38 16.92 23.49
C SER A 112 13.88 15.80 24.39
N CYS A 113 15.19 15.76 24.64
CA CYS A 113 15.81 14.81 25.57
C CYS A 113 16.05 15.47 26.92
N SER A 114 15.70 14.78 28.01
CA SER A 114 16.15 15.13 29.35
C SER A 114 17.47 14.42 29.60
N TRP A 115 18.58 15.15 29.47
CA TRP A 115 19.92 14.60 29.70
C TRP A 115 20.15 14.33 31.18
N ASN A 116 20.91 13.27 31.49
CA ASN A 116 21.35 13.02 32.87
C ASN A 116 22.31 14.13 33.35
N ASP A 117 23.04 14.75 32.42
CA ASP A 117 23.97 15.86 32.63
C ASP A 117 24.03 16.69 31.33
N ASP A 118 23.54 17.93 31.36
CA ASP A 118 23.46 18.79 30.17
C ASP A 118 24.83 19.18 29.60
N GLU A 119 25.89 19.16 30.41
CA GLU A 119 27.26 19.42 29.95
C GLU A 119 27.95 18.16 29.39
N HIS A 120 27.41 16.97 29.68
CA HIS A 120 28.00 15.66 29.33
C HIS A 120 26.96 14.67 28.74
N PRO A 121 26.46 14.91 27.50
CA PRO A 121 25.41 14.08 26.88
C PRO A 121 25.74 12.59 26.74
N GLU A 122 27.02 12.22 26.74
CA GLU A 122 27.48 10.82 26.69
C GLU A 122 27.08 10.01 27.94
N LYS A 123 26.69 10.67 29.03
CA LYS A 123 26.13 10.04 30.23
C LYS A 123 24.68 9.57 30.04
N GLY A 124 24.09 9.82 28.88
CA GLY A 124 22.78 9.33 28.48
C GLY A 124 21.62 10.25 28.87
N ILE A 125 20.41 9.73 28.64
CA ILE A 125 19.14 10.42 28.88
C ILE A 125 18.31 9.67 29.94
N ASP A 126 17.46 10.41 30.65
CA ASP A 126 16.44 9.84 31.55
C ASP A 126 15.16 9.54 30.76
N TYR A 127 14.65 10.54 30.04
CA TYR A 127 13.44 10.41 29.23
C TYR A 127 13.43 11.38 28.04
N ILE A 128 12.49 11.13 27.13
CA ILE A 128 12.16 12.00 26.01
C ILE A 128 10.82 12.70 26.34
N TYR A 129 10.70 13.99 26.04
CA TYR A 129 9.52 14.77 26.36
C TYR A 129 9.16 15.77 25.25
N LEU A 130 7.94 16.31 25.32
CA LEU A 130 7.53 17.47 24.53
C LEU A 130 7.55 18.69 25.43
N ASN A 131 8.17 19.78 24.99
CA ASN A 131 7.97 21.07 25.64
C ASN A 131 6.53 21.58 25.38
N GLN A 132 6.11 22.59 26.14
CA GLN A 132 4.74 23.11 26.07
C GLN A 132 4.34 23.55 24.65
N GLU A 133 5.24 24.21 23.92
CA GLU A 133 4.99 24.68 22.57
C GLU A 133 4.75 23.51 21.60
N ASN A 134 5.62 22.50 21.65
CA ASN A 134 5.55 21.32 20.78
C ASN A 134 4.36 20.41 21.14
N TYR A 135 4.02 20.32 22.42
CA TYR A 135 2.81 19.60 22.87
C TYR A 135 1.55 20.21 22.25
N LEU A 136 1.42 21.54 22.26
CA LEU A 136 0.27 22.23 21.66
C LEU A 136 0.19 22.00 20.15
N LYS A 137 1.31 22.01 19.43
CA LYS A 137 1.38 21.70 17.99
C LYS A 137 0.89 20.28 17.67
N VAL A 138 1.24 19.30 18.51
CA VAL A 138 0.77 17.92 18.34
C VAL A 138 -0.72 17.82 18.63
N GLN A 139 -1.20 18.48 19.69
CA GLN A 139 -2.60 18.43 20.07
C GLN A 139 -3.52 18.97 18.96
N GLU A 140 -3.12 20.04 18.29
CA GLU A 140 -3.83 20.62 17.15
C GLU A 140 -3.85 19.69 15.93
N LYS A 141 -2.77 18.95 15.67
CA LYS A 141 -2.71 17.97 14.55
C LYS A 141 -3.43 16.66 14.87
N ALA A 142 -3.35 16.20 16.12
CA ALA A 142 -3.93 14.91 16.54
C ALA A 142 -5.47 14.94 16.55
N SER A 143 -6.08 16.09 16.87
CA SER A 143 -7.54 16.27 16.77
C SER A 143 -8.05 16.17 15.33
N VAL A 144 -7.22 16.51 14.33
CA VAL A 144 -7.52 16.35 12.90
C VAL A 144 -7.36 14.90 12.44
N LEU A 145 -6.43 14.13 13.04
CA LEU A 145 -6.19 12.73 12.70
C LEU A 145 -7.22 11.75 13.29
N GLN A 146 -7.92 12.10 14.37
CA GLN A 146 -8.98 11.26 14.94
C GLN A 146 -10.24 11.15 14.06
N ASP A 147 -10.38 12.00 13.04
CA ASP A 147 -11.50 11.95 12.09
C ASP A 147 -11.23 11.04 10.87
N HIS A 148 -9.97 10.65 10.65
CA HIS A 148 -9.62 9.65 9.64
C HIS A 148 -9.73 8.23 10.22
N ARG A 149 -10.84 7.57 9.89
CA ARG A 149 -11.31 6.21 10.28
C ARG A 149 -10.36 5.03 9.96
N TYR A 150 -9.04 5.21 9.92
CA TYR A 150 -8.10 4.22 9.40
C TYR A 150 -7.50 3.28 10.46
N TYR A 151 -7.35 3.72 11.71
CA TYR A 151 -6.69 2.91 12.75
C TYR A 151 -7.62 1.94 13.51
N ARG A 152 -8.94 1.95 13.25
CA ARG A 152 -9.88 1.04 13.94
C ARG A 152 -10.06 -0.33 13.26
N SER A 153 -9.65 -0.48 11.99
CA SER A 153 -9.81 -1.74 11.25
C SER A 153 -8.63 -2.71 11.41
N ALA A 154 -7.49 -2.27 11.95
CA ALA A 154 -6.24 -3.05 12.02
C ALA A 154 -6.20 -4.14 13.11
N GLY A 155 -7.34 -4.56 13.67
CA GLY A 155 -7.52 -5.88 14.30
C GLY A 155 -6.56 -6.30 15.42
N TRP A 156 -5.72 -5.41 15.97
CA TRP A 156 -4.86 -5.72 17.12
C TRP A 156 -5.70 -5.76 18.40
N SER A 157 -6.39 -6.89 18.61
CA SER A 157 -6.82 -7.28 19.94
C SER A 157 -5.57 -7.55 20.78
N ARG A 158 -5.40 -6.76 21.85
CA ARG A 158 -4.39 -7.00 22.88
C ARG A 158 -4.59 -8.41 23.45
N GLY A 159 -3.63 -9.30 23.18
CA GLY A 159 -3.40 -10.50 23.99
C GLY A 159 -2.67 -10.14 25.28
#